data_AF-A0A924N442-F1
#
_entry.id   AF-A0A924N442-F1
#
_cell.length_a   1.000
_cell.length_b   1.000
_cell.length_c   1.000
_cell.angle_alpha   90.00
_cell.angle_beta   90.00
_cell.angle_gamma   90.00
#
_symmetry.space_group_name_H-M   'P 1'
#
loop_
_entity.id
_entity.type
_entity.pdbx_description
1 polymer ?
#
loop_
_entity_poly.entity_id
_entity_poly.type
_entity_poly.pdbx_seq_one_letter_code
_entity_poly.pdbx_strand_id
1 'polypeptide(L)'
;MRTHFARNYGPVSSNTPPDLAVVVLPAGSTTGLTPYTLPPLNYLDQLAAKGGLRGALFANVGYGVSTVLTGRPGFGYDGNRNTSFSPFQALRGNLLILNMQTAATGEGGDCFGDSGSPKFLGSDRRIVVGVVSWGDATCRATSVNHRVDTEAARAFLGQFVALP
;
A
#
# COMPACT_ATOMS: atom_id res chain seq x y z
N MET A 1 5.01 12.41 20.30
CA MET A 1 4.77 11.91 18.93
C MET A 1 4.70 13.10 18.00
N ARG A 2 5.33 13.04 16.83
CA ARG A 2 5.25 14.09 15.79
C ARG A 2 4.87 13.44 14.47
N THR A 3 3.99 14.07 13.70
CA THR A 3 3.57 13.58 12.38
C THR A 3 4.02 14.55 11.30
N HIS A 4 4.63 14.01 10.26
CA HIS A 4 5.11 14.74 9.10
C HIS A 4 4.38 14.22 7.87
N PHE A 5 3.86 15.11 7.04
CA PHE A 5 3.17 14.74 5.80
C PHE A 5 4.04 15.17 4.61
N ALA A 6 4.11 14.32 3.59
CA ALA A 6 4.58 14.74 2.28
C ALA A 6 3.62 15.83 1.78
N ARG A 7 4.11 17.07 1.60
CA ARG A 7 3.23 18.24 1.39
C ARG A 7 2.30 18.08 0.18
N ASN A 8 1.10 18.65 0.35
CA ASN A 8 -0.03 18.84 -0.59
C ASN A 8 -1.04 17.69 -0.70
N TYR A 9 -2.15 17.85 0.00
CA TYR A 9 -3.39 17.13 -0.24
C TYR A 9 -4.02 17.58 -1.56
N GLY A 10 -4.26 16.62 -2.45
CA GLY A 10 -4.96 16.79 -3.72
C GLY A 10 -5.46 15.41 -4.20
N PRO A 11 -6.30 15.35 -5.25
CA PRO A 11 -6.76 14.07 -5.78
C PRO A 11 -5.56 13.17 -6.16
N VAL A 12 -5.65 11.89 -5.81
CA VAL A 12 -4.63 10.88 -6.11
C VAL A 12 -4.50 10.75 -7.63
N SER A 13 -3.31 11.05 -8.16
CA SER A 13 -2.96 10.92 -9.57
C SER A 13 -1.53 10.41 -9.70
N SER A 14 -1.14 9.96 -10.90
CA SER A 14 0.20 9.43 -11.16
C SER A 14 1.34 10.40 -10.87
N ASN A 15 1.04 11.70 -10.82
CA ASN A 15 1.99 12.80 -10.64
C ASN A 15 1.74 13.60 -9.35
N THR A 16 0.74 13.22 -8.54
CA THR A 16 0.47 13.87 -7.26
C THR A 16 1.65 13.62 -6.31
N PRO A 17 1.96 14.55 -5.40
CA PRO A 17 2.82 14.28 -4.26
C PRO A 17 2.43 12.96 -3.56
N PRO A 18 3.40 12.25 -2.96
CA PRO A 18 3.10 10.98 -2.29
C PRO A 18 2.08 11.21 -1.18
N ASP A 19 0.98 10.46 -1.14
CA ASP A 19 0.12 10.42 0.04
C ASP A 19 0.79 9.55 1.12
N LEU A 20 1.80 10.15 1.77
CA LEU A 20 2.65 9.51 2.76
C LEU A 20 2.78 10.40 3.99
N ALA A 21 2.82 9.76 5.16
CA ALA A 21 3.16 10.41 6.41
C ALA A 21 4.19 9.58 7.19
N VAL A 22 5.03 10.27 7.95
CA VAL A 22 5.94 9.66 8.92
C VAL A 22 5.51 10.08 10.32
N VAL A 23 5.33 9.08 11.18
CA VAL A 23 5.07 9.26 12.60
C VAL A 23 6.34 8.98 13.39
N VAL A 24 6.88 10.01 14.06
CA VAL A 24 8.04 9.89 14.94
C VAL A 24 7.56 9.65 16.37
N LEU A 25 7.87 8.45 16.86
CA LEU A 25 7.62 8.07 18.25
C LEU A 25 8.77 8.54 19.16
N PRO A 26 8.53 8.76 20.47
CA PRO A 26 9.60 9.08 21.41
C PRO A 26 10.71 8.01 21.40
N ALA A 27 11.96 8.44 21.57
CA ALA A 27 13.09 7.50 21.65
C ALA A 27 12.84 6.45 22.76
N GLY A 28 13.10 5.17 22.45
CA GLY A 28 12.89 4.06 23.38
C GLY A 28 11.43 3.62 23.60
N SER A 29 10.46 4.23 22.92
CA SER A 29 9.03 3.86 23.06
C SER A 29 8.64 2.55 22.34
N THR A 30 9.58 1.93 21.63
CA THR A 30 9.38 0.63 20.98
C THR A 30 10.54 -0.29 21.34
N THR A 31 10.25 -1.56 21.65
CA THR A 31 11.25 -2.59 21.97
C THR A 31 10.84 -3.92 21.32
N GLY A 32 11.82 -4.75 20.97
CA GLY A 32 11.56 -6.10 20.46
C GLY A 32 10.91 -6.19 19.06
N LEU A 33 10.85 -5.09 18.30
CA LEU A 33 10.29 -5.07 16.95
C LEU A 33 11.39 -5.28 15.90
N THR A 34 11.10 -6.10 14.90
CA THR A 34 11.90 -6.18 13.67
C THR A 34 11.25 -5.28 12.61
N PRO A 35 11.86 -4.15 12.22
CA PRO A 35 11.30 -3.28 11.19
C PRO A 35 11.29 -3.96 9.81
N TYR A 36 10.26 -3.67 9.02
CA TYR A 36 10.31 -3.94 7.59
C TYR A 36 11.31 -3.01 6.90
N THR A 37 11.83 -3.43 5.75
CA THR A 37 12.74 -2.62 4.94
C THR A 37 12.00 -1.86 3.85
N LEU A 38 12.62 -0.79 3.38
CA LEU A 38 12.18 -0.06 2.18
C LEU A 38 12.94 -0.58 0.95
N PRO A 39 12.34 -0.53 -0.25
CA PRO A 39 12.99 -0.91 -1.50
C PRO A 39 13.98 0.17 -2.00
N PRO A 40 14.97 -0.22 -2.84
CA PRO A 40 15.79 0.74 -3.57
C PRO A 40 14.94 1.56 -4.57
N LEU A 41 15.50 2.68 -5.05
CA LEU A 41 14.84 3.53 -6.04
C LEU A 41 14.42 2.72 -7.29
N ASN A 42 13.18 2.90 -7.74
CA ASN A 42 12.57 2.28 -8.92
C ASN A 42 12.53 0.73 -8.88
N TYR A 43 12.52 0.13 -7.69
CA TYR A 43 12.46 -1.33 -7.51
C TYR A 43 11.32 -2.00 -8.28
N LEU A 44 10.10 -1.46 -8.21
CA LEU A 44 8.94 -2.04 -8.92
C LEU A 44 9.07 -1.88 -10.43
N ASP A 45 9.65 -0.78 -10.94
CA ASP A 45 9.89 -0.60 -12.37
C ASP A 45 10.92 -1.62 -12.88
N GLN A 46 11.99 -1.86 -12.10
CA GLN A 46 13.01 -2.85 -12.43
C GLN A 46 12.42 -4.28 -12.46
N LEU A 47 11.51 -4.61 -11.53
CA LEU A 47 10.78 -5.87 -11.56
C LEU A 47 9.85 -5.96 -12.77
N ALA A 48 9.12 -4.90 -13.08
CA ALA A 48 8.22 -4.84 -14.23
C ALA A 48 8.96 -5.05 -15.55
N ALA A 49 10.12 -4.40 -15.72
CA ALA A 49 10.97 -4.53 -16.90
C ALA A 49 11.48 -5.96 -17.12
N LYS A 50 11.66 -6.72 -16.03
CA LYS A 50 12.05 -8.14 -16.06
C LYS A 50 10.87 -9.11 -16.13
N GLY A 51 9.64 -8.59 -16.26
CA GLY A 51 8.41 -9.38 -16.25
C GLY A 51 7.99 -9.93 -14.88
N GLY A 52 8.68 -9.57 -13.80
CA GLY A 52 8.47 -10.10 -12.46
C GLY A 52 7.15 -9.68 -11.79
N LEU A 53 6.44 -8.68 -12.34
CA LEU A 53 5.11 -8.30 -11.87
C LEU A 53 3.98 -9.03 -12.59
N ARG A 54 4.26 -9.79 -13.66
CA ARG A 54 3.23 -10.55 -14.39
C ARG A 54 2.73 -11.70 -13.52
N GLY A 55 1.44 -11.68 -13.17
CA GLY A 55 0.85 -12.68 -12.27
C GLY A 55 1.31 -12.55 -10.81
N ALA A 56 2.03 -11.49 -10.45
CA ALA A 56 2.44 -11.27 -9.08
C ALA A 56 1.22 -10.95 -8.20
N LEU A 57 1.19 -11.56 -7.01
CA LEU A 57 0.27 -11.21 -5.95
C LEU A 57 0.94 -10.24 -4.98
N PHE A 58 0.17 -9.31 -4.45
CA PHE A 58 0.57 -8.40 -3.39
C PHE A 58 -0.19 -8.73 -2.12
N ALA A 59 0.51 -8.83 -1.00
CA ALA A 59 -0.12 -9.09 0.29
C ALA A 59 -0.63 -7.79 0.90
N ASN A 60 -1.89 -7.82 1.35
CA ASN A 60 -2.52 -6.78 2.12
C ASN A 60 -2.64 -7.24 3.57
N VAL A 61 -2.49 -6.31 4.49
CA VAL A 61 -2.69 -6.54 5.91
C VAL A 61 -3.29 -5.28 6.52
N GLY A 62 -4.36 -5.43 7.29
CA GLY A 62 -4.97 -4.29 7.95
C GLY A 62 -6.05 -4.69 8.92
N TYR A 63 -6.77 -3.68 9.39
CA TYR A 63 -7.91 -3.79 10.29
C TYR A 63 -9.15 -3.12 9.67
N GLY A 64 -9.15 -2.94 8.34
CA GLY A 64 -10.26 -2.36 7.62
C GLY A 64 -11.51 -3.25 7.65
N VAL A 65 -12.60 -2.65 7.19
CA VAL A 65 -13.91 -3.30 7.11
C VAL A 65 -13.90 -4.42 6.06
N SER A 66 -14.68 -5.47 6.31
CA SER A 66 -15.03 -6.45 5.29
C SER A 66 -16.27 -6.03 4.52
N THR A 67 -16.31 -6.32 3.22
CA THR A 67 -17.47 -6.03 2.36
C THR A 67 -18.15 -7.31 1.88
N VAL A 68 -19.47 -7.25 1.68
CA VAL A 68 -20.17 -8.30 0.94
C VAL A 68 -19.69 -8.28 -0.52
N LEU A 69 -19.64 -9.44 -1.18
CA LEU A 69 -19.05 -9.54 -2.54
C LEU A 69 -20.02 -9.14 -3.66
N THR A 70 -21.33 -9.19 -3.41
CA THR A 70 -22.37 -8.92 -4.42
C THR A 70 -23.47 -8.02 -3.84
N GLY A 71 -24.35 -7.52 -4.71
CA GLY A 71 -25.46 -6.66 -4.29
C GLY A 71 -25.03 -5.33 -3.70
N ARG A 72 -25.91 -4.72 -2.89
CA ARG A 72 -25.68 -3.44 -2.23
C ARG A 72 -24.43 -3.53 -1.32
N PRO A 73 -23.48 -2.59 -1.41
CA PRO A 73 -22.31 -2.60 -0.54
C PRO A 73 -22.70 -2.51 0.93
N GLY A 74 -22.03 -3.27 1.78
CA GLY A 74 -22.17 -3.25 3.23
C GLY A 74 -20.80 -3.44 3.85
N PHE A 75 -20.51 -2.71 4.92
CA PHE A 75 -19.17 -2.55 5.48
C PHE A 75 -19.17 -2.96 6.95
N GLY A 76 -18.74 -4.19 7.22
CA GLY A 76 -18.67 -4.74 8.58
C GLY A 76 -17.30 -4.50 9.20
N TYR A 77 -17.26 -3.95 10.42
CA TYR A 77 -16.05 -3.82 11.21
C TYR A 77 -16.08 -4.79 12.38
N ASP A 78 -15.11 -5.70 12.43
CA ASP A 78 -14.98 -6.72 13.48
C ASP A 78 -13.76 -6.50 14.40
N GLY A 79 -12.92 -5.51 14.09
CA GLY A 79 -11.70 -5.19 14.84
C GLY A 79 -10.57 -6.21 14.67
N ASN A 80 -10.73 -7.20 13.79
CA ASN A 80 -9.72 -8.23 13.57
C ASN A 80 -8.64 -7.75 12.60
N ARG A 81 -7.43 -8.31 12.77
CA ARG A 81 -6.36 -8.16 11.77
C ARG A 81 -6.63 -9.11 10.63
N ASN A 82 -6.93 -8.58 9.45
CA ASN A 82 -7.19 -9.36 8.26
C ASN A 82 -5.99 -9.34 7.30
N THR A 83 -5.91 -10.38 6.47
CA THR A 83 -4.93 -10.48 5.39
C THR A 83 -5.60 -10.96 4.12
N SER A 84 -5.25 -10.36 3.00
CA SER A 84 -5.68 -10.79 1.66
C SER A 84 -4.53 -10.69 0.68
N PHE A 85 -4.71 -11.21 -0.52
CA PHE A 85 -3.85 -10.89 -1.64
C PHE A 85 -4.63 -10.11 -2.69
N SER A 86 -3.93 -9.34 -3.51
CA SER A 86 -4.48 -8.70 -4.70
C SER A 86 -3.49 -8.86 -5.86
N PRO A 87 -3.94 -9.33 -7.04
CA PRO A 87 -3.10 -9.36 -8.21
C PRO A 87 -2.60 -7.97 -8.64
N PHE A 88 -1.38 -7.93 -9.14
CA PHE A 88 -0.84 -6.78 -9.84
C PHE A 88 -1.73 -6.39 -11.03
N GLN A 89 -2.09 -5.11 -11.14
CA GLN A 89 -2.81 -4.59 -12.29
C GLN A 89 -1.94 -3.64 -13.12
N ALA A 90 -1.32 -2.64 -12.51
CA ALA A 90 -0.49 -1.67 -13.22
C ALA A 90 0.43 -0.88 -12.29
N LEU A 91 1.50 -0.32 -12.88
CA LEU A 91 2.21 0.84 -12.34
C LEU A 91 1.78 2.08 -13.12
N ARG A 92 1.48 3.19 -12.43
CA ARG A 92 1.13 4.48 -13.04
C ARG A 92 1.83 5.61 -12.30
N GLY A 93 3.01 6.00 -12.78
CA GLY A 93 3.86 6.99 -12.09
C GLY A 93 4.14 6.56 -10.65
N ASN A 94 3.70 7.38 -9.69
CA ASN A 94 3.83 7.13 -8.25
C ASN A 94 2.89 6.04 -7.68
N LEU A 95 2.05 5.42 -8.51
CA LEU A 95 1.00 4.52 -8.05
C LEU A 95 1.25 3.06 -8.44
N LEU A 96 1.00 2.17 -7.48
CA LEU A 96 0.79 0.74 -7.66
C LEU A 96 -0.71 0.48 -7.61
N ILE A 97 -1.26 -0.05 -8.71
CA ILE A 97 -2.67 -0.40 -8.83
C ILE A 97 -2.79 -1.91 -8.67
N LEU A 98 -3.60 -2.34 -7.72
CA LEU A 98 -3.91 -3.73 -7.44
C LEU A 98 -5.37 -4.02 -7.78
N ASN A 99 -5.61 -5.19 -8.36
CA ASN A 99 -6.95 -5.67 -8.70
C ASN A 99 -7.55 -6.40 -7.50
N MET A 100 -8.69 -5.93 -6.99
CA MET A 100 -9.42 -6.59 -5.90
C MET A 100 -10.82 -7.04 -6.30
N GLN A 101 -11.04 -7.24 -7.61
CA GLN A 101 -12.26 -7.85 -8.12
C GLN A 101 -12.29 -9.34 -7.80
N THR A 102 -12.76 -9.68 -6.60
CA THR A 102 -12.83 -11.06 -6.09
C THR A 102 -13.54 -12.01 -7.05
N ALA A 103 -14.59 -11.56 -7.74
CA ALA A 103 -15.30 -12.39 -8.71
C ALA A 103 -14.43 -12.80 -9.92
N ALA A 104 -13.42 -12.01 -10.27
CA ALA A 104 -12.51 -12.28 -11.39
C ALA A 104 -11.21 -12.94 -10.95
N THR A 105 -10.76 -12.68 -9.72
CA THR A 105 -9.44 -13.09 -9.24
C THR A 105 -9.47 -14.23 -8.23
N GLY A 106 -10.60 -14.42 -7.54
CA GLY A 106 -10.66 -15.26 -6.33
C GLY A 106 -9.96 -14.64 -5.12
N GLU A 107 -9.41 -13.44 -5.27
CA GLU A 107 -8.57 -12.75 -4.29
C GLU A 107 -9.29 -11.57 -3.64
N GLY A 108 -8.68 -10.99 -2.60
CA GLY A 108 -9.25 -9.88 -1.85
C GLY A 108 -8.59 -8.53 -2.14
N GLY A 109 -8.80 -7.58 -1.23
CA GLY A 109 -8.20 -6.26 -1.32
C GLY A 109 -8.30 -5.49 -0.02
N ASP A 110 -8.22 -4.18 -0.15
CA ASP A 110 -8.36 -3.22 0.92
C ASP A 110 -9.76 -2.60 0.91
N CYS A 111 -10.20 -2.11 2.06
CA CYS A 111 -11.41 -1.30 2.15
C CYS A 111 -11.25 -0.18 3.19
N PHE A 112 -12.35 0.47 3.55
CA PHE A 112 -12.36 1.54 4.54
C PHE A 112 -11.68 1.08 5.84
N GLY A 113 -10.77 1.92 6.34
CA GLY A 113 -9.95 1.63 7.53
C GLY A 113 -8.58 1.02 7.23
N ASP A 114 -8.33 0.53 6.00
CA ASP A 114 -7.00 0.05 5.61
C ASP A 114 -6.04 1.16 5.17
N SER A 115 -6.52 2.40 4.99
CA SER A 115 -5.70 3.58 4.62
C SER A 115 -4.41 3.66 5.45
N GLY A 116 -3.27 3.78 4.77
CA GLY A 116 -1.96 3.79 5.42
C GLY A 116 -1.33 2.41 5.63
N SER A 117 -2.05 1.30 5.36
CA SER A 117 -1.50 -0.04 5.49
C SER A 117 -0.43 -0.35 4.43
N PRO A 118 0.60 -1.15 4.77
CA PRO A 118 1.66 -1.51 3.85
C PRO A 118 1.21 -2.51 2.80
N LYS A 119 1.88 -2.46 1.63
CA LYS A 119 1.83 -3.47 0.59
C LYS A 119 3.15 -4.18 0.47
N PHE A 120 3.08 -5.49 0.27
CA PHE A 120 4.23 -6.35 0.09
C PHE A 120 4.09 -7.16 -1.19
N LEU A 121 5.19 -7.55 -1.80
CA LEU A 121 5.15 -8.65 -2.76
C LEU A 121 4.78 -9.93 -2.01
N GLY A 122 3.87 -10.72 -2.56
CA GLY A 122 3.46 -11.99 -1.98
C GLY A 122 4.65 -12.95 -1.77
N SER A 123 5.66 -12.84 -2.64
CA SER A 123 6.92 -13.61 -2.61
C SER A 123 7.96 -13.10 -1.60
N ASP A 124 7.91 -11.83 -1.20
CA ASP A 124 8.79 -11.27 -0.17
C ASP A 124 8.05 -10.23 0.67
N ARG A 125 7.63 -10.66 1.87
CA ARG A 125 6.86 -9.84 2.81
C ARG A 125 7.72 -9.02 3.76
N ARG A 126 9.02 -8.90 3.50
CA ARG A 126 9.93 -8.10 4.32
C ARG A 126 10.10 -6.67 3.82
N ILE A 127 9.76 -6.42 2.55
CA ILE A 127 9.93 -5.13 1.88
C ILE A 127 8.57 -4.47 1.69
N VAL A 128 8.36 -3.30 2.30
CA VAL A 128 7.16 -2.48 2.04
C VAL A 128 7.35 -1.77 0.72
N VAL A 129 6.52 -2.08 -0.28
CA VAL A 129 6.63 -1.53 -1.64
C VAL A 129 5.59 -0.45 -1.94
N GLY A 130 4.58 -0.31 -1.09
CA GLY A 130 3.59 0.76 -1.20
C GLY A 130 2.75 0.90 0.06
N VAL A 131 1.92 1.94 0.07
CA VAL A 131 0.97 2.27 1.13
C VAL A 131 -0.38 2.55 0.49
N VAL A 132 -1.45 1.91 0.96
CA VAL A 132 -2.79 2.17 0.39
C VAL A 132 -3.27 3.57 0.75
N SER A 133 -3.79 4.26 -0.26
CA SER A 133 -4.28 5.64 -0.16
C SER A 133 -5.74 5.74 -0.55
N TRP A 134 -6.13 5.06 -1.63
CA TRP A 134 -7.46 5.17 -2.20
C TRP A 134 -7.93 3.84 -2.80
N GLY A 135 -9.23 3.74 -3.08
CA GLY A 135 -9.84 2.65 -3.81
C GLY A 135 -11.26 3.02 -4.24
N ASP A 136 -11.91 2.14 -4.99
CA ASP A 136 -13.31 2.35 -5.32
C ASP A 136 -14.19 2.29 -4.06
N ALA A 137 -15.24 3.13 -4.00
CA ALA A 137 -16.09 3.26 -2.82
C ALA A 137 -16.88 1.98 -2.47
N THR A 138 -16.90 0.97 -3.35
CA THR A 138 -17.55 -0.32 -3.12
C THR A 138 -16.59 -1.38 -2.57
N CYS A 139 -15.29 -1.10 -2.61
CA CYS A 139 -14.22 -2.03 -2.24
C CYS A 139 -14.23 -3.33 -3.06
N ARG A 140 -14.45 -3.25 -4.37
CA ARG A 140 -14.54 -4.45 -5.24
C ARG A 140 -13.82 -4.33 -6.58
N ALA A 141 -13.09 -3.26 -6.86
CA ALA A 141 -12.42 -3.08 -8.15
C ALA A 141 -10.92 -2.88 -7.98
N THR A 142 -10.51 -1.81 -7.30
CA THR A 142 -9.11 -1.39 -7.30
C THR A 142 -8.64 -0.88 -5.95
N SER A 143 -7.49 -1.38 -5.50
CA SER A 143 -6.69 -0.75 -4.44
C SER A 143 -5.60 0.09 -5.10
N VAL A 144 -5.52 1.37 -4.73
CA VAL A 144 -4.58 2.36 -5.25
C VAL A 144 -3.60 2.73 -4.16
N ASN A 145 -2.33 2.44 -4.45
CA ASN A 145 -1.26 2.45 -3.47
C ASN A 145 -0.18 3.42 -3.90
N HIS A 146 0.20 4.35 -3.02
CA HIS A 146 1.39 5.15 -3.25
C HIS A 146 2.63 4.29 -3.05
N ARG A 147 3.43 4.23 -4.10
CA ARG A 147 4.72 3.55 -4.11
C ARG A 147 5.69 4.27 -3.18
N VAL A 148 6.49 3.51 -2.44
CA VAL A 148 7.55 4.07 -1.58
C VAL A 148 8.92 4.03 -2.24
N ASP A 149 9.02 3.46 -3.44
CA ASP A 149 10.27 3.31 -4.20
C ASP A 149 10.49 4.42 -5.24
N THR A 150 9.61 5.41 -5.37
CA THR A 150 9.78 6.50 -6.33
C THR A 150 10.65 7.64 -5.79
N GLU A 151 11.19 8.46 -6.69
CA GLU A 151 12.02 9.61 -6.32
C GLU A 151 11.30 10.55 -5.35
N ALA A 152 10.04 10.90 -5.63
CA ALA A 152 9.25 11.77 -4.78
C ALA A 152 9.00 11.18 -3.38
N ALA A 153 8.67 9.89 -3.30
CA ALA A 153 8.46 9.21 -2.02
C ALA A 153 9.77 9.15 -1.22
N ARG A 154 10.88 8.80 -1.87
CA ARG A 154 12.20 8.69 -1.23
C ARG A 154 12.76 10.05 -0.81
N ALA A 155 12.53 11.12 -1.57
CA ALA A 155 12.90 12.48 -1.18
C ALA A 155 12.20 12.93 0.12
N PHE A 156 10.97 12.46 0.37
CA PHE A 156 10.28 12.68 1.62
C PHE A 156 10.77 11.74 2.73
N LEU A 157 10.77 10.43 2.50
CA LEU A 157 11.12 9.42 3.50
C LEU A 157 12.57 9.55 3.98
N GLY A 158 13.50 9.91 3.09
CA GLY A 158 14.92 10.08 3.40
C GLY A 158 15.22 11.21 4.39
N GLN A 159 14.25 12.06 4.71
CA GLN A 159 14.36 13.05 5.79
C GLN A 159 14.22 12.42 7.19
N PHE A 160 13.72 11.19 7.28
CA PHE A 160 13.33 10.55 8.54
C PHE A 160 13.90 9.15 8.75
N VAL A 161 14.17 8.41 7.66
CA VAL A 161 14.66 7.02 7.74
C VAL A 161 15.84 6.80 6.77
N ALA A 162 16.68 5.83 7.10
CA ALA A 162 17.73 5.37 6.19
C ALA A 162 17.11 4.68 4.98
N LEU A 163 17.54 5.07 3.78
CA LEU A 163 17.12 4.47 2.52
C LEU A 163 18.25 3.61 1.96
N PRO A 164 17.94 2.41 1.41
CA PRO A 164 18.91 1.64 0.64
C PRO A 164 19.16 2.26 -0.74
#